data_AF-A0A962ZRN3-F1
#
_entry.id   AF-A0A962ZRN3-F1
#
_cell.length_a   1.000
_cell.length_b   1.000
_cell.length_c   1.000
_cell.angle_alpha   90.00
_cell.angle_beta   90.00
_cell.angle_gamma   90.00
#
_symmetry.space_group_name_H-M   'P 1'
#
loop_
_entity.id
_entity.type
_entity.pdbx_description
1 polymer ?
#
loop_
_entity_poly.entity_id
_entity_poly.type
_entity_poly.pdbx_seq_one_letter_code
_entity_poly.pdbx_strand_id
1 'polypeptide(L)'
;MKRFDVTFKGKVMPQHSPEQVKAGFVELFRIQDPAMLEEIFSGETVVLRSNLDRKTAAEYFVKANKLGAVVELVSSTARPREPFNGSEHVHDPGPFEPHIVRPIAQHDSVRSDILIKQPGQIDKTWPVRTAKANGASIAKEDSPGEDLEAAIQRRLDQEAARRKAQLKQEAEEAARRKARAEAAEQEAARAAAAKAEEASRIAKQRRLRELEQRLENERREQARQAEEKELEQALRRHREQMAQRAARTSKLEEKANKELSRLRALGLAAKSELDNCLARLEREADEIGTAAEKEIARLKEMALEAAEKTRKAAARMRKKQEEARQCRDLDLARLEELAQQSALNAQKNVERFNEMEQQNNAETGEKIASIESSTRETLRRAGEEIARLEARIASIRSQAEDDVVEFERMIEEARSLSERELASIAAQREAMVATAAQEAREIREQRERAIEKAEKNIARLDAERREAEERTAADLAVFDKQAQAADLKSQQAIAALEASMDQARDKAARELERLQSLEREILARKDQQLTELTA
;
A
#
# COMPACT_ATOMS: atom_id res chain seq x y z
N MET A 1 4.01 28.07 11.31
CA MET A 1 4.49 27.15 10.23
C MET A 1 3.47 27.13 9.10
N LYS A 2 3.81 26.65 7.88
CA LYS A 2 2.82 26.46 6.81
C LYS A 2 2.03 25.17 7.06
N ARG A 3 0.70 25.26 7.04
CA ARG A 3 -0.22 24.10 7.07
C ARG A 3 -0.58 23.65 5.65
N PHE A 4 -1.01 22.39 5.53
CA PHE A 4 -1.40 21.75 4.28
C PHE A 4 -2.71 20.96 4.45
N ASP A 5 -3.53 20.96 3.41
CA ASP A 5 -4.71 20.12 3.25
C ASP A 5 -4.37 19.01 2.24
N VAL A 6 -4.71 17.77 2.54
CA VAL A 6 -4.64 16.63 1.60
C VAL A 6 -5.99 16.51 0.91
N THR A 7 -5.99 16.64 -0.42
CA THR A 7 -7.18 16.61 -1.27
C THR A 7 -7.14 15.43 -2.22
N PHE A 8 -8.29 14.87 -2.57
CA PHE A 8 -8.45 13.75 -3.50
C PHE A 8 -9.47 14.12 -4.58
N LYS A 9 -9.16 13.85 -5.85
CA LYS A 9 -9.97 14.27 -7.01
C LYS A 9 -10.86 13.16 -7.58
N GLY A 10 -11.26 12.18 -6.76
CA GLY A 10 -12.00 11.00 -7.19
C GLY A 10 -11.29 10.06 -8.19
N LYS A 11 -10.03 10.34 -8.55
CA LYS A 11 -9.30 9.62 -9.62
C LYS A 11 -8.39 8.54 -9.06
N VAL A 12 -8.62 7.31 -9.53
CA VAL A 12 -7.78 6.13 -9.31
C VAL A 12 -6.76 6.01 -10.46
N MET A 13 -5.54 5.56 -10.15
CA MET A 13 -4.51 5.28 -11.13
C MET A 13 -4.84 4.01 -11.95
N PRO A 14 -4.63 3.97 -13.28
CA PRO A 14 -5.05 2.83 -14.13
C PRO A 14 -4.47 1.45 -13.80
N GLN A 15 -3.52 1.36 -12.87
CA GLN A 15 -2.86 0.12 -12.43
C GLN A 15 -3.52 -0.52 -11.19
N HIS A 16 -4.49 0.15 -10.55
CA HIS A 16 -5.10 -0.30 -9.29
C HIS A 16 -6.62 -0.48 -9.46
N SER A 17 -7.20 -1.53 -8.87
CA SER A 17 -8.66 -1.71 -8.88
C SER A 17 -9.33 -0.65 -7.98
N PRO A 18 -10.40 0.03 -8.42
CA PRO A 18 -11.09 1.03 -7.60
C PRO A 18 -11.66 0.45 -6.30
N GLU A 19 -11.98 -0.85 -6.26
CA GLU A 19 -12.43 -1.56 -5.05
C GLU A 19 -11.30 -1.69 -4.02
N GLN A 20 -10.08 -1.97 -4.48
CA GLN A 20 -8.90 -2.03 -3.61
C GLN A 20 -8.54 -0.64 -3.05
N VAL A 21 -8.69 0.41 -3.87
CA VAL A 21 -8.46 1.79 -3.42
C VAL A 21 -9.52 2.24 -2.41
N LYS A 22 -10.81 1.91 -2.65
CA LYS A 22 -11.91 2.11 -1.69
C LYS A 22 -11.62 1.42 -0.35
N ALA A 23 -11.22 0.15 -0.36
CA ALA A 23 -10.88 -0.59 0.86
C ALA A 23 -9.69 0.02 1.62
N GLY A 24 -8.62 0.39 0.92
CA GLY A 24 -7.47 1.08 1.52
C GLY A 24 -7.80 2.47 2.09
N PHE A 25 -8.79 3.17 1.52
CA PHE A 25 -9.27 4.45 2.06
C PHE A 25 -10.06 4.29 3.35
N VAL A 26 -10.89 3.24 3.45
CA VAL A 26 -11.58 2.87 4.71
C VAL A 26 -10.55 2.64 5.83
N GLU A 27 -9.48 1.88 5.58
CA GLU A 27 -8.44 1.63 6.58
C GLU A 27 -7.64 2.90 6.92
N LEU A 28 -7.15 3.63 5.90
CA LEU A 28 -6.24 4.76 6.08
C LEU A 28 -6.90 5.98 6.77
N PHE A 29 -8.19 6.21 6.51
CA PHE A 29 -8.92 7.36 7.06
C PHE A 29 -9.97 6.99 8.13
N ARG A 30 -10.22 5.70 8.35
CA ARG A 30 -11.23 5.15 9.30
C ARG A 30 -12.67 5.59 8.99
N ILE A 31 -13.00 5.68 7.71
CA ILE A 31 -14.35 6.03 7.23
C ILE A 31 -15.23 4.77 7.39
N GLN A 32 -16.25 4.85 8.25
CA GLN A 32 -17.13 3.71 8.55
C GLN A 32 -18.39 3.66 7.65
N ASP A 33 -18.78 4.79 7.05
CA ASP A 33 -19.95 4.87 6.17
C ASP A 33 -19.58 4.54 4.72
N PRO A 34 -20.16 3.48 4.11
CA PRO A 34 -19.96 3.18 2.69
C PRO A 34 -20.59 4.21 1.75
N ALA A 35 -21.67 4.91 2.13
CA ALA A 35 -22.31 5.89 1.25
C ALA A 35 -21.39 7.12 1.06
N MET A 36 -20.82 7.63 2.15
CA MET A 36 -19.77 8.65 2.12
C MET A 36 -18.54 8.21 1.31
N LEU A 37 -18.16 6.92 1.36
CA LEU A 37 -17.07 6.40 0.52
C LEU A 37 -17.41 6.42 -0.97
N GLU A 38 -18.68 6.24 -1.36
CA GLU A 38 -19.10 6.39 -2.75
C GLU A 38 -19.07 7.86 -3.19
N GLU A 39 -19.50 8.79 -2.33
CA GLU A 39 -19.46 10.24 -2.64
C GLU A 39 -18.02 10.76 -2.76
N ILE A 40 -17.06 10.23 -1.99
CA ILE A 40 -15.62 10.53 -2.12
C ILE A 40 -15.04 10.07 -3.46
N PHE A 41 -15.59 9.00 -4.05
CA PHE A 41 -15.16 8.45 -5.34
C PHE A 41 -16.05 8.91 -6.53
N SER A 42 -16.94 9.87 -6.31
CA SER A 42 -17.82 10.48 -7.34
C SER A 42 -17.09 11.20 -8.47
N GLY A 43 -15.84 11.64 -8.23
CA GLY A 43 -15.09 12.53 -9.11
C GLY A 43 -14.98 13.97 -8.58
N GLU A 44 -15.73 14.34 -7.54
CA GLU A 44 -15.56 15.63 -6.86
C GLU A 44 -14.22 15.70 -6.08
N THR A 45 -13.79 16.93 -5.75
CA THR A 45 -12.52 17.16 -5.04
C THR A 45 -12.75 17.29 -3.53
N VAL A 46 -12.65 16.16 -2.82
CA VAL A 46 -12.87 16.09 -1.36
C VAL A 46 -11.60 16.37 -0.58
N VAL A 47 -11.74 17.03 0.59
CA VAL A 47 -10.65 17.25 1.55
C VAL A 47 -10.59 16.07 2.51
N LEU A 48 -9.55 15.24 2.42
CA LEU A 48 -9.38 14.06 3.26
C LEU A 48 -8.87 14.43 4.66
N ARG A 49 -7.97 15.42 4.77
CA ARG A 49 -7.57 16.05 6.05
C ARG A 49 -7.07 17.47 5.80
N SER A 50 -7.55 18.42 6.59
CA SER A 50 -7.12 19.82 6.57
C SER A 50 -6.11 20.15 7.68
N ASN A 51 -5.42 21.28 7.56
CA ASN A 51 -4.56 21.86 8.61
C ASN A 51 -3.39 20.97 9.10
N LEU A 52 -2.92 20.01 8.31
CA LEU A 52 -1.80 19.13 8.65
C LEU A 52 -0.46 19.88 8.58
N ASP A 53 0.52 19.42 9.37
CA ASP A 53 1.92 19.84 9.23
C ASP A 53 2.61 19.16 8.05
N ARG A 54 3.64 19.83 7.50
CA ARG A 54 4.35 19.39 6.28
C ARG A 54 4.80 17.92 6.31
N LYS A 55 5.25 17.41 7.46
CA LYS A 55 5.66 16.01 7.63
C LYS A 55 4.46 15.06 7.51
N THR A 56 3.45 15.26 8.35
CA THR A 56 2.23 14.46 8.40
C THR A 56 1.46 14.49 7.06
N ALA A 57 1.38 15.65 6.40
CA ALA A 57 0.75 15.78 5.09
C ALA A 57 1.49 14.97 4.01
N ALA A 58 2.82 14.96 4.02
CA ALA A 58 3.63 14.14 3.12
C ALA A 58 3.48 12.64 3.41
N GLU A 59 3.37 12.24 4.68
CA GLU A 59 3.12 10.84 5.06
C GLU A 59 1.75 10.34 4.55
N TYR A 60 0.68 11.13 4.69
CA TYR A 60 -0.64 10.78 4.13
C TYR A 60 -0.63 10.75 2.60
N PHE A 61 0.04 11.69 1.93
CA PHE A 61 0.18 11.71 0.48
C PHE A 61 0.92 10.49 -0.07
N VAL A 62 2.04 10.09 0.56
CA VAL A 62 2.77 8.87 0.17
C VAL A 62 1.92 7.61 0.41
N LYS A 63 1.14 7.55 1.49
CA LYS A 63 0.22 6.42 1.75
C LYS A 63 -0.92 6.35 0.73
N ALA A 64 -1.60 7.46 0.43
CA ALA A 64 -2.70 7.48 -0.54
C ALA A 64 -2.24 7.21 -1.98
N ASN A 65 -1.09 7.76 -2.41
CA ASN A 65 -0.51 7.42 -3.72
C ASN A 65 -0.09 5.94 -3.81
N LYS A 66 0.41 5.34 -2.72
CA LYS A 66 0.71 3.89 -2.65
C LYS A 66 -0.53 3.00 -2.73
N LEU A 67 -1.72 3.53 -2.43
CA LEU A 67 -3.00 2.86 -2.64
C LEU A 67 -3.56 3.10 -4.06
N GLY A 68 -2.84 3.83 -4.94
CA GLY A 68 -3.30 4.14 -6.29
C GLY A 68 -4.29 5.30 -6.38
N ALA A 69 -4.45 6.12 -5.34
CA ALA A 69 -5.32 7.30 -5.38
C ALA A 69 -4.54 8.56 -5.77
N VAL A 70 -5.05 9.35 -6.73
CA VAL A 70 -4.45 10.62 -7.15
C VAL A 70 -4.82 11.73 -6.16
N VAL A 71 -3.89 12.03 -5.25
CA VAL A 71 -4.03 13.07 -4.22
C VAL A 71 -3.13 14.28 -4.46
N GLU A 72 -3.52 15.45 -3.95
CA GLU A 72 -2.76 16.71 -4.03
C GLU A 72 -2.67 17.40 -2.66
N LEU A 73 -1.49 17.93 -2.31
CA LEU A 73 -1.32 18.84 -1.17
C LEU A 73 -1.63 20.28 -1.60
N VAL A 74 -2.69 20.86 -1.04
CA VAL A 74 -2.97 22.30 -1.12
C VAL A 74 -2.43 22.95 0.15
N SER A 75 -1.77 24.11 0.08
CA SER A 75 -1.44 24.83 1.33
C SER A 75 -2.70 25.52 1.85
N SER A 76 -3.06 25.29 3.11
CA SER A 76 -4.31 25.78 3.73
C SER A 76 -4.43 27.32 3.74
N THR A 77 -3.33 28.03 3.49
CA THR A 77 -3.28 29.49 3.31
C THR A 77 -3.88 30.00 2.00
N ALA A 78 -4.16 29.12 1.03
CA ALA A 78 -4.73 29.48 -0.27
C ALA A 78 -6.27 29.52 -0.29
N ARG A 79 -6.93 29.00 0.76
CA ARG A 79 -8.39 29.15 0.93
C ARG A 79 -8.66 30.51 1.59
N PRO A 80 -9.52 31.38 1.02
CA PRO A 80 -10.16 32.41 1.81
C PRO A 80 -10.87 31.75 2.99
N ARG A 81 -10.58 32.21 4.22
CA ARG A 81 -11.43 31.86 5.37
C ARG A 81 -12.75 32.60 5.18
N GLU A 82 -13.79 31.88 4.79
CA GLU A 82 -15.14 32.33 5.08
C GLU A 82 -15.26 32.58 6.60
N PRO A 83 -15.95 33.64 7.04
CA PRO A 83 -15.99 34.03 8.44
C PRO A 83 -16.87 33.05 9.23
N PHE A 84 -16.26 31.94 9.66
CA PHE A 84 -16.88 30.93 10.51
C PHE A 84 -17.42 31.61 11.77
N ASN A 85 -18.75 31.58 11.92
CA ASN A 85 -19.43 32.29 13.00
C ASN A 85 -19.08 31.63 14.35
N GLY A 86 -18.83 32.43 15.38
CA GLY A 86 -18.08 31.99 16.55
C GLY A 86 -18.86 31.09 17.51
N SER A 87 -18.48 29.80 17.58
CA SER A 87 -18.82 28.91 18.69
C SER A 87 -17.60 28.06 19.07
N GLU A 88 -16.82 28.50 20.05
CA GLU A 88 -15.65 27.77 20.57
C GLU A 88 -16.08 26.60 21.46
N HIS A 89 -16.54 25.50 20.84
CA HIS A 89 -16.58 24.21 21.51
C HIS A 89 -15.19 23.54 21.41
N VAL A 90 -14.43 23.59 22.50
CA VAL A 90 -13.19 22.81 22.67
C VAL A 90 -13.58 21.34 22.87
N HIS A 91 -13.82 20.64 21.77
CA HIS A 91 -14.09 19.21 21.79
C HIS A 91 -12.86 18.36 21.47
N ASP A 92 -12.72 17.32 22.28
CA ASP A 92 -12.08 16.02 22.03
C ASP A 92 -12.06 15.62 20.54
N PRO A 93 -10.96 15.03 19.99
CA PRO A 93 -10.87 14.65 18.57
C PRO A 93 -11.78 13.46 18.24
N GLY A 94 -13.07 13.76 18.04
CA GLY A 94 -14.12 12.81 17.69
C GLY A 94 -13.94 12.12 16.33
N PRO A 95 -14.89 11.25 15.96
CA PRO A 95 -14.88 10.56 14.67
C PRO A 95 -14.82 11.57 13.51
N PHE A 96 -14.09 11.18 12.46
CA PHE A 96 -13.74 12.08 11.37
C PHE A 96 -14.84 12.13 10.30
N GLU A 97 -15.40 13.33 10.10
CA GLU A 97 -16.31 13.63 8.99
C GLU A 97 -15.56 14.35 7.85
N PRO A 98 -15.34 13.70 6.69
CA PRO A 98 -14.89 14.37 5.48
C PRO A 98 -15.90 15.43 5.01
N HIS A 99 -15.53 16.71 5.06
CA HIS A 99 -16.34 17.77 4.45
C HIS A 99 -16.10 17.82 2.94
N ILE A 100 -17.16 17.51 2.18
CA ILE A 100 -17.17 17.57 0.72
C ILE A 100 -17.31 19.03 0.30
N VAL A 101 -16.24 19.57 -0.29
CA VAL A 101 -16.18 20.95 -0.76
C VAL A 101 -16.83 21.01 -2.14
N ARG A 102 -18.17 20.87 -2.16
CA ARG A 102 -18.96 21.12 -3.37
C ARG A 102 -18.67 22.55 -3.83
N PRO A 103 -18.19 22.76 -5.07
CA PRO A 103 -17.90 24.10 -5.57
C PRO A 103 -19.22 24.86 -5.65
N ILE A 104 -19.41 25.86 -4.79
CA ILE A 104 -20.62 26.69 -4.78
C ILE A 104 -20.73 27.36 -6.15
N ALA A 105 -21.69 26.91 -6.96
CA ALA A 105 -21.97 27.49 -8.26
C ALA A 105 -22.37 28.95 -8.06
N GLN A 106 -21.49 29.87 -8.44
CA GLN A 106 -21.68 31.30 -8.20
C GLN A 106 -22.84 31.81 -9.06
N HIS A 107 -24.00 31.95 -8.41
CA HIS A 107 -25.22 32.39 -9.05
C HIS A 107 -25.17 33.91 -9.24
N ASP A 108 -24.83 34.36 -10.45
CA ASP A 108 -24.86 35.77 -10.82
C ASP A 108 -26.32 36.29 -10.79
N SER A 109 -26.67 37.05 -9.74
CA SER A 109 -27.97 37.71 -9.63
C SER A 109 -27.93 39.12 -9.03
N VAL A 110 -27.55 40.08 -9.87
CA VAL A 110 -28.30 41.34 -10.13
C VAL A 110 -28.64 42.27 -8.95
N ARG A 111 -28.02 43.47 -8.97
CA ARG A 111 -28.39 44.75 -8.29
C ARG A 111 -28.28 44.74 -6.75
N SER A 112 -27.86 45.84 -6.09
CA SER A 112 -27.98 47.26 -6.48
C SER A 112 -26.76 48.13 -6.11
N ASP A 113 -26.46 49.08 -6.98
CA ASP A 113 -25.96 50.45 -6.76
C ASP A 113 -25.17 50.79 -5.47
N ILE A 114 -23.94 51.30 -5.61
CA ILE A 114 -23.60 52.73 -5.34
C ILE A 114 -22.12 53.06 -5.69
N LEU A 115 -21.92 54.22 -6.33
CA LEU A 115 -20.66 54.96 -6.57
C LEU A 115 -19.41 54.20 -7.06
N ILE A 116 -19.23 54.16 -8.39
CA ILE A 116 -17.92 53.90 -9.02
C ILE A 116 -17.02 55.15 -8.88
N LYS A 117 -15.88 55.00 -8.19
CA LYS A 117 -14.68 55.87 -8.32
C LYS A 117 -13.42 55.01 -8.21
N GLN A 118 -12.77 54.75 -9.35
CA GLN A 118 -11.44 54.14 -9.44
C GLN A 118 -10.61 54.88 -10.52
N PRO A 119 -9.26 54.83 -10.47
CA PRO A 119 -8.44 55.99 -10.81
C PRO A 119 -7.45 55.76 -11.97
N GLY A 120 -6.67 56.80 -12.34
CA GLY A 120 -5.62 56.65 -13.36
C GLY A 120 -4.91 57.94 -13.81
N GLN A 121 -4.28 58.68 -12.90
CA GLN A 121 -3.03 59.38 -13.28
C GLN A 121 -1.93 58.28 -13.37
N ILE A 122 -0.91 58.35 -14.22
CA ILE A 122 0.05 59.46 -14.38
C ILE A 122 0.49 59.62 -15.86
N ASP A 123 0.09 60.76 -16.44
CA ASP A 123 0.93 61.77 -17.13
C ASP A 123 1.65 61.49 -18.48
N LYS A 124 1.76 62.59 -19.25
CA LYS A 124 2.62 62.92 -20.41
C LYS A 124 2.19 62.53 -21.84
N THR A 125 2.49 63.49 -22.73
CA THR A 125 2.39 63.49 -24.21
C THR A 125 1.01 63.32 -24.86
N TRP A 126 0.37 64.48 -25.06
CA TRP A 126 -0.15 65.00 -26.35
C TRP A 126 0.28 64.29 -27.65
N PRO A 127 -0.45 64.44 -28.80
CA PRO A 127 -1.52 65.43 -29.09
C PRO A 127 -2.76 64.83 -29.82
N VAL A 128 -3.52 65.68 -30.53
CA VAL A 128 -4.56 65.36 -31.56
C VAL A 128 -5.93 64.95 -30.98
N ARG A 129 -6.83 65.90 -30.69
CA ARG A 129 -7.76 66.63 -31.60
C ARG A 129 -8.90 65.77 -32.17
N THR A 130 -10.14 66.22 -31.96
CA THR A 130 -11.17 66.25 -33.02
C THR A 130 -12.10 67.45 -32.82
N ALA A 131 -11.83 68.51 -33.57
CA ALA A 131 -12.90 69.28 -34.18
C ALA A 131 -12.87 68.91 -35.67
N LYS A 132 -14.03 68.54 -36.24
CA LYS A 132 -14.20 67.91 -37.57
C LYS A 132 -13.60 66.48 -37.70
N ALA A 133 -14.25 65.54 -38.41
CA ALA A 133 -15.63 65.54 -38.92
C ALA A 133 -16.10 64.11 -39.27
N ASN A 134 -17.42 64.02 -39.48
CA ASN A 134 -18.17 63.09 -40.33
C ASN A 134 -17.33 62.43 -41.45
N GLY A 135 -17.49 61.15 -41.81
CA GLY A 135 -18.43 60.13 -41.30
C GLY A 135 -18.99 59.25 -42.45
N ALA A 136 -19.45 58.03 -42.11
CA ALA A 136 -20.40 57.14 -42.83
C ALA A 136 -20.25 56.86 -44.35
N SER A 137 -20.61 55.70 -44.92
CA SER A 137 -20.91 54.32 -44.48
C SER A 137 -21.38 53.56 -45.73
N ILE A 138 -20.97 52.28 -45.96
CA ILE A 138 -21.69 51.25 -46.78
C ILE A 138 -21.82 51.57 -48.31
N ALA A 139 -21.80 50.66 -49.30
CA ALA A 139 -21.20 49.33 -49.64
C ALA A 139 -21.47 49.13 -51.18
N LYS A 140 -21.32 48.01 -51.93
CA LYS A 140 -20.87 46.60 -51.78
C LYS A 140 -20.69 46.00 -53.21
N GLU A 141 -19.76 45.05 -53.44
CA GLU A 141 -19.74 44.01 -54.54
C GLU A 141 -19.77 44.46 -56.04
N ASP A 142 -19.31 43.72 -57.07
CA ASP A 142 -18.27 42.66 -57.20
C ASP A 142 -17.82 42.50 -58.70
N SER A 143 -16.94 41.51 -59.00
CA SER A 143 -16.38 41.12 -60.32
C SER A 143 -17.43 40.61 -61.36
N PRO A 144 -17.14 40.41 -62.68
CA PRO A 144 -15.91 40.58 -63.49
C PRO A 144 -16.16 41.51 -64.72
N GLY A 145 -15.63 41.40 -65.96
CA GLY A 145 -14.65 40.50 -66.61
C GLY A 145 -14.52 40.74 -68.14
N GLU A 146 -13.27 40.76 -68.65
CA GLU A 146 -12.74 40.63 -70.05
C GLU A 146 -13.51 41.17 -71.31
N ASP A 147 -12.92 40.90 -72.49
CA ASP A 147 -13.33 41.19 -73.88
C ASP A 147 -13.46 42.65 -74.36
N LEU A 148 -12.26 43.20 -74.53
CA LEU A 148 -11.78 44.45 -75.11
C LEU A 148 -12.11 44.65 -76.62
N GLU A 149 -13.39 44.78 -77.00
CA GLU A 149 -13.71 45.38 -78.32
C GLU A 149 -14.89 46.36 -78.24
N ALA A 150 -15.91 46.08 -77.43
CA ALA A 150 -16.97 47.04 -77.09
C ALA A 150 -16.49 48.29 -76.31
N ALA A 151 -15.20 48.36 -75.97
CA ALA A 151 -14.60 49.40 -75.12
C ALA A 151 -14.53 50.79 -75.78
N ILE A 152 -14.48 50.89 -77.11
CA ILE A 152 -14.32 52.17 -77.80
C ILE A 152 -15.66 52.92 -77.90
N GLN A 153 -16.75 52.27 -78.33
CA GLN A 153 -18.05 52.94 -78.40
C GLN A 153 -18.59 53.31 -77.01
N ARG A 154 -18.37 52.43 -76.01
CA ARG A 154 -18.65 52.71 -74.59
C ARG A 154 -17.91 53.96 -74.07
N ARG A 155 -16.84 54.44 -74.72
CA ARG A 155 -16.12 55.65 -74.31
C ARG A 155 -16.90 56.93 -74.60
N LEU A 156 -17.61 56.99 -75.74
CA LEU A 156 -18.48 58.12 -76.09
C LEU A 156 -19.74 58.14 -75.21
N ASP A 157 -20.38 56.99 -75.01
CA ASP A 157 -21.50 56.88 -74.07
C ASP A 157 -21.05 57.11 -72.62
N GLN A 158 -19.81 56.76 -72.25
CA GLN A 158 -19.23 57.17 -70.97
C GLN A 158 -18.99 58.68 -70.89
N GLU A 159 -18.71 59.41 -71.96
CA GLU A 159 -18.59 60.87 -71.89
C GLU A 159 -19.96 61.56 -71.81
N ALA A 160 -20.98 61.04 -72.49
CA ALA A 160 -22.37 61.46 -72.29
C ALA A 160 -22.86 61.13 -70.86
N ALA A 161 -22.59 59.92 -70.36
CA ALA A 161 -22.92 59.50 -69.01
C ALA A 161 -22.09 60.25 -67.95
N ARG A 162 -20.82 60.58 -68.21
CA ARG A 162 -19.98 61.40 -67.33
C ARG A 162 -20.47 62.84 -67.31
N ARG A 163 -20.87 63.45 -68.42
CA ARG A 163 -21.52 64.78 -68.39
C ARG A 163 -22.86 64.76 -67.68
N LYS A 164 -23.67 63.71 -67.84
CA LYS A 164 -24.94 63.55 -67.12
C LYS A 164 -24.76 63.23 -65.64
N ALA A 165 -23.68 62.52 -65.28
CA ALA A 165 -23.28 62.23 -63.91
C ALA A 165 -22.57 63.43 -63.25
N GLN A 166 -21.79 64.22 -64.00
CA GLN A 166 -21.23 65.50 -63.56
C GLN A 166 -22.35 66.50 -63.33
N LEU A 167 -23.28 66.70 -64.27
CA LEU A 167 -24.45 67.55 -64.00
C LEU A 167 -25.32 67.02 -62.86
N LYS A 168 -25.37 65.69 -62.62
CA LYS A 168 -26.05 65.13 -61.44
C LYS A 168 -25.24 65.31 -60.15
N GLN A 169 -23.92 65.21 -60.18
CA GLN A 169 -23.01 65.46 -59.05
C GLN A 169 -22.82 66.93 -58.77
N GLU A 170 -22.96 67.82 -59.75
CA GLU A 170 -22.99 69.27 -59.64
C GLU A 170 -24.37 69.74 -59.21
N ALA A 171 -25.46 69.09 -59.63
CA ALA A 171 -26.78 69.29 -59.04
C ALA A 171 -26.87 68.74 -57.62
N GLU A 172 -26.23 67.60 -57.32
CA GLU A 172 -26.17 67.04 -55.97
C GLU A 172 -25.16 67.77 -55.09
N GLU A 173 -24.04 68.28 -55.62
CA GLU A 173 -23.17 69.21 -54.91
C GLU A 173 -23.79 70.60 -54.80
N ALA A 174 -24.56 71.08 -55.77
CA ALA A 174 -25.35 72.30 -55.60
C ALA A 174 -26.46 72.08 -54.58
N ALA A 175 -27.09 70.91 -54.51
CA ALA A 175 -28.05 70.56 -53.47
C ALA A 175 -27.38 70.33 -52.11
N ARG A 176 -26.18 69.76 -52.04
CA ARG A 176 -25.39 69.60 -50.81
C ARG A 176 -24.72 70.91 -50.38
N ARG A 177 -24.38 71.82 -51.30
CA ARG A 177 -23.89 73.18 -51.03
C ARG A 177 -25.04 74.11 -50.70
N LYS A 178 -26.23 73.93 -51.27
CA LYS A 178 -27.46 74.63 -50.90
C LYS A 178 -27.99 74.12 -49.57
N ALA A 179 -28.05 72.81 -49.32
CA ALA A 179 -28.39 72.26 -48.02
C ALA A 179 -27.31 72.53 -46.96
N ARG A 180 -26.02 72.66 -47.32
CA ARG A 180 -24.98 73.17 -46.41
C ARG A 180 -25.00 74.69 -46.28
N ALA A 181 -25.51 75.44 -47.25
CA ALA A 181 -25.75 76.87 -47.13
C ALA A 181 -26.96 77.09 -46.22
N GLU A 182 -28.09 76.44 -46.48
CA GLU A 182 -29.29 76.44 -45.63
C GLU A 182 -29.02 75.85 -44.23
N ALA A 183 -28.16 74.84 -44.09
CA ALA A 183 -27.73 74.36 -42.77
C ALA A 183 -26.70 75.28 -42.11
N ALA A 184 -25.77 75.90 -42.84
CA ALA A 184 -24.88 76.92 -42.30
C ALA A 184 -25.57 78.28 -42.10
N GLU A 185 -26.72 78.51 -42.72
CA GLU A 185 -27.60 79.67 -42.57
C GLU A 185 -28.62 79.39 -41.48
N GLN A 186 -29.03 78.14 -41.23
CA GLN A 186 -29.73 77.74 -40.01
C GLN A 186 -28.78 77.64 -38.81
N GLU A 187 -27.52 77.25 -38.98
CA GLU A 187 -26.50 77.33 -37.92
C GLU A 187 -26.02 78.76 -37.75
N ALA A 188 -25.89 79.58 -38.80
CA ALA A 188 -25.63 81.01 -38.65
C ALA A 188 -26.87 81.76 -38.16
N ALA A 189 -28.11 81.33 -38.43
CA ALA A 189 -29.31 81.91 -37.85
C ALA A 189 -29.60 81.37 -36.45
N ARG A 190 -29.12 80.18 -36.06
CA ARG A 190 -29.13 79.70 -34.66
C ARG A 190 -27.97 80.27 -33.87
N ALA A 191 -26.82 80.52 -34.48
CA ALA A 191 -25.69 81.22 -33.87
C ALA A 191 -25.87 82.74 -33.88
N ALA A 192 -26.62 83.31 -34.84
CA ALA A 192 -27.07 84.69 -34.82
C ALA A 192 -28.35 84.86 -34.00
N ALA A 193 -29.21 83.85 -33.84
CA ALA A 193 -30.26 83.87 -32.81
C ALA A 193 -29.65 83.69 -31.42
N ALA A 194 -28.68 82.80 -31.22
CA ALA A 194 -27.95 82.71 -29.95
C ALA A 194 -27.13 83.97 -29.69
N LYS A 195 -26.43 84.54 -30.68
CA LYS A 195 -25.75 85.84 -30.55
C LYS A 195 -26.70 87.03 -30.55
N ALA A 196 -27.94 86.92 -31.01
CA ALA A 196 -28.97 87.96 -30.87
C ALA A 196 -29.87 87.74 -29.67
N GLU A 197 -29.83 86.58 -29.00
CA GLU A 197 -30.36 86.32 -27.66
C GLU A 197 -29.32 86.71 -26.61
N GLU A 198 -28.04 86.46 -26.88
CA GLU A 198 -26.91 86.93 -26.08
C GLU A 198 -26.69 88.42 -26.31
N ALA A 199 -26.77 88.94 -27.55
CA ALA A 199 -26.87 90.38 -27.79
C ALA A 199 -28.26 90.95 -27.46
N SER A 200 -29.33 90.17 -27.29
CA SER A 200 -30.59 90.66 -26.67
C SER A 200 -30.49 90.63 -25.15
N ARG A 201 -29.69 89.75 -24.54
CA ARG A 201 -29.39 89.79 -23.10
C ARG A 201 -28.40 90.92 -22.81
N ILE A 202 -27.35 91.08 -23.60
CA ILE A 202 -26.40 92.20 -23.54
C ILE A 202 -27.06 93.50 -24.00
N ALA A 203 -27.99 93.51 -24.96
CA ALA A 203 -28.76 94.72 -25.30
C ALA A 203 -30.03 94.92 -24.46
N LYS A 204 -30.49 93.95 -23.65
CA LYS A 204 -31.46 94.17 -22.56
C LYS A 204 -30.74 94.56 -21.27
N GLN A 205 -29.51 94.12 -21.04
CA GLN A 205 -28.64 94.61 -19.97
C GLN A 205 -28.01 95.95 -20.31
N ARG A 206 -27.71 96.23 -21.59
CA ARG A 206 -27.36 97.57 -22.06
C ARG A 206 -28.60 98.42 -22.24
N ARG A 207 -29.77 97.95 -22.67
CA ARG A 207 -31.00 98.76 -22.56
C ARG A 207 -31.51 98.89 -21.14
N LEU A 208 -31.24 97.98 -20.21
CA LEU A 208 -31.48 98.23 -18.78
C LEU A 208 -30.46 99.24 -18.29
N ARG A 209 -29.15 99.06 -18.52
CA ARG A 209 -28.14 100.06 -18.13
C ARG A 209 -28.24 101.39 -18.88
N GLU A 210 -28.85 101.45 -20.07
CA GLU A 210 -29.13 102.66 -20.85
C GLU A 210 -30.55 103.18 -20.58
N LEU A 211 -31.47 102.42 -19.98
CA LEU A 211 -32.72 102.94 -19.41
C LEU A 211 -32.57 103.24 -17.92
N GLU A 212 -31.51 102.75 -17.27
CA GLU A 212 -31.03 103.14 -15.96
C GLU A 212 -30.14 104.37 -16.14
N GLN A 213 -29.22 104.39 -17.11
CA GLN A 213 -28.48 105.61 -17.50
C GLN A 213 -29.32 106.58 -18.31
N ARG A 214 -30.49 106.23 -18.89
CA ARG A 214 -31.48 107.22 -19.35
C ARG A 214 -32.54 107.51 -18.31
N LEU A 215 -32.91 106.65 -17.37
CA LEU A 215 -33.67 107.14 -16.20
C LEU A 215 -32.78 107.95 -15.27
N GLU A 216 -31.46 107.75 -15.28
CA GLU A 216 -30.51 108.53 -14.50
C GLU A 216 -30.02 109.74 -15.29
N ASN A 217 -29.75 109.65 -16.60
CA ASN A 217 -29.48 110.85 -17.39
C ASN A 217 -30.76 111.63 -17.72
N GLU A 218 -31.94 111.04 -17.86
CA GLU A 218 -33.22 111.79 -17.83
C GLU A 218 -33.62 112.13 -16.40
N ARG A 219 -33.13 111.52 -15.31
CA ARG A 219 -33.22 112.16 -13.97
C ARG A 219 -32.17 113.24 -13.78
N ARG A 220 -31.05 113.26 -14.52
CA ARG A 220 -30.04 114.32 -14.55
C ARG A 220 -30.28 115.34 -15.66
N GLU A 221 -31.22 115.10 -16.57
CA GLU A 221 -31.67 116.00 -17.65
C GLU A 221 -33.13 116.37 -17.48
N GLN A 222 -33.92 115.68 -16.67
CA GLN A 222 -35.09 116.25 -16.00
C GLN A 222 -34.68 116.85 -14.65
N ALA A 223 -33.55 116.48 -14.01
CA ALA A 223 -32.92 117.38 -13.03
C ALA A 223 -32.27 118.54 -13.76
N ARG A 224 -31.39 118.40 -14.76
CA ARG A 224 -30.86 119.60 -15.47
C ARG A 224 -31.93 120.38 -16.21
N GLN A 225 -32.97 119.79 -16.82
CA GLN A 225 -34.07 120.58 -17.40
C GLN A 225 -35.15 120.97 -16.40
N ALA A 226 -35.23 120.41 -15.19
CA ALA A 226 -35.97 121.05 -14.10
C ALA A 226 -35.11 122.14 -13.46
N GLU A 227 -33.79 122.02 -13.37
CA GLU A 227 -32.85 123.04 -12.92
C GLU A 227 -32.69 124.14 -13.96
N GLU A 228 -32.88 123.86 -15.26
CA GLU A 228 -32.79 124.79 -16.39
C GLU A 228 -34.16 125.36 -16.76
N LYS A 229 -35.26 124.61 -16.65
CA LYS A 229 -36.62 125.18 -16.70
C LYS A 229 -37.06 125.74 -15.36
N GLU A 230 -36.42 125.42 -14.23
CA GLU A 230 -36.43 126.25 -13.02
C GLU A 230 -35.32 127.30 -13.06
N LEU A 231 -34.23 127.22 -13.84
CA LEU A 231 -33.39 128.40 -14.10
C LEU A 231 -34.08 129.35 -15.07
N GLU A 232 -34.97 128.91 -15.95
CA GLU A 232 -35.68 129.76 -16.90
C GLU A 232 -37.06 130.18 -16.37
N GLN A 233 -37.80 129.30 -15.68
CA GLN A 233 -38.91 129.73 -14.83
C GLN A 233 -38.43 130.43 -13.57
N ALA A 234 -37.18 130.33 -13.11
CA ALA A 234 -36.59 131.33 -12.22
C ALA A 234 -36.22 132.56 -13.04
N LEU A 235 -35.37 132.54 -14.06
CA LEU A 235 -35.02 133.76 -14.80
C LEU A 235 -36.22 134.48 -15.45
N ARG A 236 -37.44 133.92 -15.40
CA ARG A 236 -38.73 134.63 -15.42
C ARG A 236 -39.31 134.91 -14.01
N ARG A 237 -39.59 133.91 -13.15
CA ARG A 237 -40.00 134.14 -11.72
C ARG A 237 -38.97 134.97 -10.97
N HIS A 238 -37.76 134.53 -10.63
CA HIS A 238 -36.57 135.35 -10.29
C HIS A 238 -36.25 136.57 -11.22
N ARG A 239 -36.99 136.94 -12.27
CA ARG A 239 -37.00 138.36 -12.76
C ARG A 239 -38.12 139.16 -12.11
N GLU A 240 -39.35 138.68 -12.14
CA GLU A 240 -40.53 139.25 -11.45
C GLU A 240 -40.40 139.21 -9.90
N GLN A 241 -39.61 138.28 -9.41
CA GLN A 241 -39.20 137.96 -8.04
C GLN A 241 -37.74 138.34 -7.81
N MET A 242 -36.96 138.88 -8.75
CA MET A 242 -35.90 139.81 -8.35
C MET A 242 -36.49 141.20 -8.15
N ALA A 243 -37.47 141.61 -8.97
CA ALA A 243 -38.25 142.81 -8.67
C ALA A 243 -38.96 142.70 -7.31
N GLN A 244 -39.62 141.57 -7.01
CA GLN A 244 -40.34 141.39 -5.73
C GLN A 244 -39.55 140.74 -4.59
N ARG A 245 -38.43 140.02 -4.85
CA ARG A 245 -37.53 139.55 -3.78
C ARG A 245 -36.31 140.43 -3.56
N ALA A 246 -35.79 141.29 -4.43
CA ALA A 246 -34.74 142.23 -4.00
C ALA A 246 -35.26 143.13 -2.84
N ALA A 247 -36.54 143.50 -2.89
CA ALA A 247 -37.27 144.18 -1.81
C ALA A 247 -37.55 143.32 -0.54
N ARG A 248 -37.21 142.02 -0.55
CA ARG A 248 -37.44 141.07 0.57
C ARG A 248 -36.18 140.28 0.98
N THR A 249 -35.21 140.06 0.10
CA THR A 249 -33.95 139.35 0.36
C THR A 249 -32.99 140.27 1.10
N SER A 250 -32.93 141.56 0.80
CA SER A 250 -32.26 142.54 1.68
C SER A 250 -32.71 142.43 3.16
N LYS A 251 -33.97 142.05 3.41
CA LYS A 251 -34.55 141.84 4.76
C LYS A 251 -34.51 140.37 5.26
N LEU A 252 -34.00 139.45 4.45
CA LEU A 252 -33.81 138.03 4.80
C LEU A 252 -32.32 137.65 4.85
N GLU A 253 -31.45 138.23 4.04
CA GLU A 253 -29.98 138.10 4.03
C GLU A 253 -29.39 138.49 5.40
N GLU A 254 -29.90 139.55 6.03
CA GLU A 254 -29.48 139.96 7.38
C GLU A 254 -29.86 138.94 8.48
N LYS A 255 -30.88 138.10 8.23
CA LYS A 255 -31.26 136.98 9.11
C LYS A 255 -30.53 135.69 8.73
N ALA A 256 -30.41 135.42 7.42
CA ALA A 256 -29.71 134.27 6.88
C ALA A 256 -28.22 134.29 7.21
N ASN A 257 -27.55 135.45 7.23
CA ASN A 257 -26.15 135.54 7.67
C ASN A 257 -25.97 135.21 9.16
N LYS A 258 -26.97 135.47 10.01
CA LYS A 258 -26.96 135.12 11.44
C LYS A 258 -27.17 133.62 11.64
N GLU A 259 -28.12 133.02 10.92
CA GLU A 259 -28.33 131.56 10.91
C GLU A 259 -27.16 130.80 10.22
N LEU A 260 -26.59 131.30 9.13
CA LEU A 260 -25.40 130.71 8.49
C LEU A 260 -24.17 130.74 9.40
N SER A 261 -24.01 131.78 10.23
CA SER A 261 -22.96 131.83 11.25
C SER A 261 -23.17 130.75 12.32
N ARG A 262 -24.42 130.56 12.76
CA ARG A 262 -24.83 129.50 13.70
C ARG A 262 -24.64 128.09 13.12
N LEU A 263 -25.03 127.88 11.86
CA LEU A 263 -24.85 126.62 11.14
C LEU A 263 -23.39 126.31 10.81
N ARG A 264 -22.55 127.33 10.59
CA ARG A 264 -21.09 127.15 10.50
C ARG A 264 -20.46 126.76 11.84
N ALA A 265 -20.92 127.34 12.95
CA ALA A 265 -20.48 126.92 14.29
C ALA A 265 -20.90 125.47 14.60
N LEU A 266 -22.16 125.11 14.31
CA LEU A 266 -22.64 123.73 14.45
C LEU A 266 -21.95 122.76 13.48
N GLY A 267 -21.65 123.17 12.25
CA GLY A 267 -20.90 122.36 11.28
C GLY A 267 -19.45 122.13 11.70
N LEU A 268 -18.79 123.11 12.33
CA LEU A 268 -17.46 122.94 12.91
C LEU A 268 -17.50 122.04 14.15
N ALA A 269 -18.53 122.16 15.01
CA ALA A 269 -18.73 121.27 16.14
C ALA A 269 -18.94 119.82 15.69
N ALA A 270 -19.92 119.57 14.80
CA ALA A 270 -20.19 118.24 14.25
C ALA A 270 -19.01 117.67 13.47
N LYS A 271 -18.20 118.50 12.78
CA LYS A 271 -16.94 118.05 12.18
C LYS A 271 -15.94 117.65 13.27
N SER A 272 -15.78 118.42 14.34
CA SER A 272 -14.88 118.05 15.44
C SER A 272 -15.33 116.78 16.17
N GLU A 273 -16.63 116.52 16.25
CA GLU A 273 -17.18 115.25 16.78
C GLU A 273 -16.88 114.07 15.84
N LEU A 274 -17.03 114.25 14.52
CA LEU A 274 -16.64 113.25 13.51
C LEU A 274 -15.13 112.99 13.50
N ASP A 275 -14.31 114.03 13.51
CA ASP A 275 -12.85 113.94 13.55
C ASP A 275 -12.41 113.21 14.86
N ASN A 276 -13.08 113.47 16.00
CA ASN A 276 -12.86 112.74 17.26
C ASN A 276 -13.36 111.28 17.22
N CYS A 277 -14.48 110.98 16.56
CA CYS A 277 -14.98 109.61 16.37
C CYS A 277 -14.07 108.79 15.45
N LEU A 278 -13.56 109.38 14.36
CA LEU A 278 -12.56 108.75 13.50
C LEU A 278 -11.27 108.49 14.27
N ALA A 279 -10.73 109.50 14.94
CA ALA A 279 -9.53 109.34 15.78
C ALA A 279 -9.73 108.39 16.98
N ARG A 280 -10.97 108.02 17.32
CA ARG A 280 -11.28 106.95 18.28
C ARG A 280 -11.32 105.58 17.60
N LEU A 281 -12.00 105.45 16.46
CA LEU A 281 -12.06 104.20 15.70
C LEU A 281 -10.70 103.77 15.15
N GLU A 282 -9.84 104.71 14.80
CA GLU A 282 -8.43 104.46 14.44
C GLU A 282 -7.66 103.88 15.64
N ARG A 283 -7.81 104.45 16.84
CA ARG A 283 -7.22 103.89 18.07
C ARG A 283 -7.78 102.51 18.42
N GLU A 284 -9.09 102.30 18.32
CA GLU A 284 -9.69 100.98 18.54
C GLU A 284 -9.21 99.96 17.49
N ALA A 285 -8.96 100.38 16.24
CA ALA A 285 -8.37 99.54 15.20
C ALA A 285 -6.87 99.22 15.46
N ASP A 286 -6.07 100.18 15.92
CA ASP A 286 -4.67 99.98 16.31
C ASP A 286 -4.54 99.10 17.57
N GLU A 287 -5.45 99.25 18.54
CA GLU A 287 -5.53 98.38 19.72
C GLU A 287 -5.89 96.94 19.32
N ILE A 288 -6.87 96.75 18.43
CA ILE A 288 -7.22 95.43 17.88
C ILE A 288 -6.07 94.85 17.04
N GLY A 289 -5.42 95.66 16.21
CA GLY A 289 -4.29 95.26 15.38
C GLY A 289 -3.10 94.79 16.23
N THR A 290 -2.66 95.61 17.18
CA THR A 290 -1.55 95.25 18.07
C THR A 290 -1.90 94.11 19.03
N ALA A 291 -3.18 93.92 19.40
CA ALA A 291 -3.63 92.73 20.13
C ALA A 291 -3.55 91.46 19.26
N ALA A 292 -4.00 91.53 18.01
CA ALA A 292 -3.91 90.42 17.06
C ALA A 292 -2.45 90.06 16.75
N GLU A 293 -1.56 91.03 16.58
CA GLU A 293 -0.13 90.79 16.39
C GLU A 293 0.52 90.11 17.61
N LYS A 294 0.18 90.53 18.83
CA LYS A 294 0.66 89.90 20.07
C LYS A 294 0.22 88.43 20.18
N GLU A 295 -1.04 88.13 19.88
CA GLU A 295 -1.53 86.74 19.94
C GLU A 295 -0.97 85.91 18.77
N ILE A 296 -0.78 86.48 17.57
CA ILE A 296 -0.07 85.82 16.46
C ILE A 296 1.40 85.54 16.84
N ALA A 297 2.08 86.44 17.54
CA ALA A 297 3.44 86.22 18.04
C ALA A 297 3.47 85.08 19.08
N ARG A 298 2.54 85.09 20.04
CA ARG A 298 2.38 84.05 21.06
C ARG A 298 2.07 82.67 20.46
N LEU A 299 1.20 82.61 19.46
CA LEU A 299 0.88 81.35 18.76
C LEU A 299 2.09 80.84 17.95
N LYS A 300 2.91 81.73 17.37
CA LYS A 300 4.18 81.35 16.73
C LYS A 300 5.19 80.82 17.76
N GLU A 301 5.31 81.45 18.93
CA GLU A 301 6.18 81.01 20.02
C GLU A 301 5.76 79.62 20.54
N MET A 302 4.46 79.41 20.83
CA MET A 302 3.91 78.10 21.20
C MET A 302 4.12 77.04 20.11
N ALA A 303 4.01 77.40 18.83
CA ALA A 303 4.28 76.48 17.72
C ALA A 303 5.77 76.12 17.61
N LEU A 304 6.68 77.07 17.85
CA LEU A 304 8.12 76.83 17.89
C LEU A 304 8.51 75.94 19.09
N GLU A 305 7.95 76.18 20.28
CA GLU A 305 8.12 75.28 21.42
C GLU A 305 7.62 73.86 21.10
N ALA A 306 6.44 73.73 20.48
CA ALA A 306 5.88 72.43 20.11
C ALA A 306 6.75 71.70 19.07
N ALA A 307 7.28 72.43 18.08
CA ALA A 307 8.25 71.92 17.11
C ALA A 307 9.56 71.48 17.78
N GLU A 308 10.05 72.23 18.78
CA GLU A 308 11.27 71.87 19.50
C GLU A 308 11.06 70.68 20.45
N LYS A 309 9.93 70.63 21.16
CA LYS A 309 9.51 69.50 22.02
C LYS A 309 9.35 68.21 21.22
N THR A 310 8.70 68.27 20.05
CA THR A 310 8.58 67.11 19.14
C THR A 310 9.93 66.72 18.52
N ARG A 311 10.79 67.66 18.13
CA ARG A 311 12.16 67.38 17.66
C ARG A 311 13.02 66.71 18.74
N LYS A 312 12.93 67.18 20.00
CA LYS A 312 13.59 66.56 21.17
C LYS A 312 13.05 65.15 21.45
N ALA A 313 11.74 64.92 21.32
CA ALA A 313 11.14 63.59 21.45
C ALA A 313 11.60 62.64 20.33
N ALA A 314 11.62 63.09 19.07
CA ALA A 314 12.10 62.32 17.93
C ALA A 314 13.59 61.95 18.06
N ALA A 315 14.43 62.87 18.54
CA ALA A 315 15.84 62.60 18.82
C ALA A 315 16.02 61.54 19.92
N ARG A 316 15.24 61.62 21.02
CA ARG A 316 15.23 60.59 22.09
C ARG A 316 14.80 59.22 21.56
N MET A 317 13.80 59.16 20.67
CA MET A 317 13.36 57.90 20.06
C MET A 317 14.38 57.31 19.09
N ARG A 318 15.08 58.14 18.30
CA ARG A 318 16.20 57.67 17.46
C ARG A 318 17.34 57.10 18.29
N LYS A 319 17.77 57.82 19.35
CA LYS A 319 18.80 57.32 20.27
C LYS A 319 18.42 55.96 20.88
N LYS A 320 17.17 55.80 21.33
CA LYS A 320 16.67 54.50 21.83
C LYS A 320 16.64 53.39 20.76
N GLN A 321 16.37 53.73 19.49
CA GLN A 321 16.43 52.77 18.39
C GLN A 321 17.87 52.39 18.03
N GLU A 322 18.82 53.31 18.17
CA GLU A 322 20.26 53.07 17.99
C GLU A 322 20.81 52.20 19.13
N GLU A 323 20.48 52.52 20.39
CA GLU A 323 20.78 51.72 21.58
C GLU A 323 20.20 50.30 21.49
N ALA A 324 18.95 50.16 21.05
CA ALA A 324 18.32 48.85 20.87
C ALA A 324 18.93 48.02 19.73
N ARG A 325 19.41 48.67 18.66
CA ARG A 325 20.18 48.00 17.59
C ARG A 325 21.53 47.53 18.12
N GLN A 326 22.29 48.40 18.78
CA GLN A 326 23.57 48.05 19.39
C GLN A 326 23.45 46.87 20.37
N CYS A 327 22.43 46.87 21.22
CA CYS A 327 22.15 45.76 22.13
C CYS A 327 21.87 44.45 21.37
N ARG A 328 20.95 44.47 20.41
CA ARG A 328 20.63 43.31 19.56
C ARG A 328 21.86 42.78 18.81
N ASP A 329 22.70 43.68 18.29
CA ASP A 329 23.84 43.30 17.47
C ASP A 329 24.98 42.71 18.32
N LEU A 330 25.11 43.15 19.59
CA LEU A 330 25.94 42.49 20.61
C LEU A 330 25.38 41.12 21.04
N ASP A 331 24.07 41.01 21.25
CA ASP A 331 23.42 39.74 21.58
C ASP A 331 23.56 38.71 20.44
N LEU A 332 23.45 39.15 19.18
CA LEU A 332 23.71 38.31 18.00
C LEU A 332 25.16 37.84 17.96
N ALA A 333 26.14 38.73 18.12
CA ALA A 333 27.55 38.34 18.15
C ALA A 333 27.86 37.33 19.28
N ARG A 334 27.23 37.50 20.45
CA ARG A 334 27.35 36.56 21.58
C ARG A 334 26.69 35.21 21.30
N LEU A 335 25.55 35.19 20.60
CA LEU A 335 24.90 33.96 20.17
C LEU A 335 25.70 33.22 19.09
N GLU A 336 26.37 33.95 18.19
CA GLU A 336 27.30 33.39 17.21
C GLU A 336 28.54 32.80 17.88
N GLU A 337 29.11 33.47 18.88
CA GLU A 337 30.22 32.93 19.69
C GLU A 337 29.80 31.63 20.42
N LEU A 338 28.66 31.64 21.11
CA LEU A 338 28.14 30.45 21.79
C LEU A 338 27.81 29.31 20.81
N ALA A 339 27.30 29.62 19.61
CA ALA A 339 27.10 28.64 18.55
C ALA A 339 28.44 28.02 18.11
N GLN A 340 29.47 28.82 17.84
CA GLN A 340 30.81 28.34 17.49
C GLN A 340 31.44 27.48 18.60
N GLN A 341 31.35 27.92 19.86
CA GLN A 341 31.79 27.13 21.02
C GLN A 341 31.04 25.79 21.12
N SER A 342 29.72 25.78 20.91
CA SER A 342 28.92 24.55 20.92
C SER A 342 29.28 23.60 19.78
N ALA A 343 29.56 24.12 18.58
CA ALA A 343 29.97 23.33 17.42
C ALA A 343 31.35 22.71 17.62
N LEU A 344 32.30 23.46 18.18
CA LEU A 344 33.64 22.98 18.52
C LEU A 344 33.61 21.93 19.64
N ASN A 345 32.72 22.07 20.63
CA ASN A 345 32.50 21.05 21.65
C ASN A 345 31.80 19.79 21.08
N ALA A 346 30.87 19.95 20.15
CA ALA A 346 30.24 18.83 19.44
C ALA A 346 31.27 18.08 18.58
N GLN A 347 32.16 18.78 17.87
CA GLN A 347 33.24 18.19 17.10
C GLN A 347 34.19 17.37 18.00
N LYS A 348 34.66 17.95 19.11
CA LYS A 348 35.51 17.23 20.09
C LYS A 348 34.84 15.98 20.66
N ASN A 349 33.52 16.02 20.87
CA ASN A 349 32.78 14.84 21.31
C ASN A 349 32.73 13.78 20.20
N VAL A 350 32.52 14.16 18.93
CA VAL A 350 32.57 13.22 17.79
C VAL A 350 33.97 12.63 17.62
N GLU A 351 35.03 13.43 17.72
CA GLU A 351 36.42 12.96 17.70
C GLU A 351 36.66 11.92 18.80
N ARG A 352 36.26 12.21 20.05
CA ARG A 352 36.33 11.27 21.17
C ARG A 352 35.47 10.02 21.00
N PHE A 353 34.29 10.11 20.38
CA PHE A 353 33.49 8.93 20.05
C PHE A 353 34.18 8.05 19.01
N ASN A 354 34.79 8.65 17.98
CA ASN A 354 35.57 7.92 16.97
C ASN A 354 36.81 7.24 17.58
N GLU A 355 37.50 7.89 18.53
CA GLU A 355 38.61 7.29 19.30
C GLU A 355 38.14 6.08 20.11
N MET A 356 37.02 6.20 20.83
CA MET A 356 36.43 5.08 21.59
C MET A 356 35.92 3.96 20.67
N GLU A 357 35.40 4.28 19.47
CA GLU A 357 35.01 3.28 18.48
C GLU A 357 36.24 2.53 17.95
N GLN A 358 37.32 3.23 17.63
CA GLN A 358 38.59 2.62 17.21
C GLN A 358 39.18 1.73 18.31
N GLN A 359 39.12 2.14 19.59
CA GLN A 359 39.54 1.31 20.72
C GLN A 359 38.67 0.06 20.87
N ASN A 360 37.34 0.18 20.79
CA ASN A 360 36.43 -0.98 20.82
C ASN A 360 36.65 -1.93 19.63
N ASN A 361 36.93 -1.39 18.44
CA ASN A 361 37.22 -2.18 17.24
C ASN A 361 38.57 -2.90 17.33
N ALA A 362 39.58 -2.28 17.96
CA ALA A 362 40.85 -2.94 18.27
C ALA A 362 40.67 -4.05 19.32
N GLU A 363 40.02 -3.75 20.45
CA GLU A 363 39.73 -4.74 21.50
C GLU A 363 38.90 -5.93 20.99
N THR A 364 37.91 -5.69 20.12
CA THR A 364 37.10 -6.77 19.53
C THR A 364 37.89 -7.55 18.49
N GLY A 365 38.76 -6.90 17.71
CA GLY A 365 39.73 -7.56 16.84
C GLY A 365 40.68 -8.49 17.61
N GLU A 366 41.24 -8.04 18.74
CA GLU A 366 42.08 -8.86 19.61
C GLU A 366 41.31 -10.05 20.23
N LYS A 367 40.06 -9.82 20.68
CA LYS A 367 39.19 -10.89 21.20
C LYS A 367 38.85 -11.93 20.11
N ILE A 368 38.58 -11.49 18.88
CA ILE A 368 38.37 -12.38 17.72
C ILE A 368 39.65 -13.17 17.41
N ALA A 369 40.81 -12.51 17.32
CA ALA A 369 42.10 -13.17 17.07
C ALA A 369 42.47 -14.19 18.17
N SER A 370 42.13 -13.91 19.42
CA SER A 370 42.29 -14.83 20.55
C SER A 370 41.37 -16.06 20.44
N ILE A 371 40.10 -15.86 20.07
CA ILE A 371 39.14 -16.94 19.81
C ILE A 371 39.56 -17.78 18.59
N GLU A 372 40.07 -17.15 17.53
CA GLU A 372 40.63 -17.85 16.37
C GLU A 372 41.88 -18.65 16.74
N SER A 373 42.78 -18.11 17.55
CA SER A 373 43.96 -18.84 18.04
C SER A 373 43.55 -20.06 18.88
N SER A 374 42.60 -19.87 19.81
CA SER A 374 42.07 -20.94 20.66
C SER A 374 41.36 -22.04 19.85
N THR A 375 40.53 -21.67 18.87
CA THR A 375 39.83 -22.64 18.01
C THR A 375 40.77 -23.36 17.05
N ARG A 376 41.81 -22.70 16.52
CA ARG A 376 42.89 -23.38 15.79
C ARG A 376 43.64 -24.35 16.69
N GLU A 377 43.87 -24.02 17.96
CA GLU A 377 44.54 -24.93 18.90
C GLU A 377 43.66 -26.13 19.29
N THR A 378 42.35 -25.95 19.53
CA THR A 378 41.46 -27.08 19.81
C THR A 378 41.30 -27.99 18.59
N LEU A 379 41.22 -27.45 17.38
CA LEU A 379 41.27 -28.24 16.14
C LEU A 379 42.61 -28.99 15.99
N ARG A 380 43.73 -28.37 16.34
CA ARG A 380 45.05 -29.02 16.34
C ARG A 380 45.10 -30.21 17.33
N ARG A 381 44.63 -30.01 18.57
CA ARG A 381 44.54 -31.06 19.60
C ARG A 381 43.58 -32.19 19.19
N ALA A 382 42.44 -31.86 18.57
CA ALA A 382 41.52 -32.86 18.04
C ALA A 382 42.14 -33.67 16.89
N GLY A 383 42.93 -33.04 16.01
CA GLY A 383 43.71 -33.74 14.98
C GLY A 383 44.78 -34.67 15.56
N GLU A 384 45.49 -34.24 16.61
CA GLU A 384 46.44 -35.09 17.36
C GLU A 384 45.74 -36.29 18.02
N GLU A 385 44.54 -36.11 18.57
CA GLU A 385 43.76 -37.19 19.18
C GLU A 385 43.18 -38.15 18.13
N ILE A 386 42.70 -37.65 16.99
CA ILE A 386 42.27 -38.49 15.85
C ILE A 386 43.44 -39.35 15.35
N ALA A 387 44.61 -38.76 15.08
CA ALA A 387 45.79 -39.50 14.64
C ALA A 387 46.25 -40.56 15.66
N ARG A 388 46.12 -40.26 16.97
CA ARG A 388 46.39 -41.21 18.06
C ARG A 388 45.38 -42.37 18.09
N LEU A 389 44.10 -42.10 17.82
CA LEU A 389 43.06 -43.13 17.73
C LEU A 389 43.22 -43.99 16.47
N GLU A 390 43.56 -43.39 15.33
CA GLU A 390 43.87 -44.10 14.08
C GLU A 390 45.07 -45.04 14.24
N ALA A 391 46.17 -44.56 14.86
CA ALA A 391 47.33 -45.39 15.19
C ALA A 391 46.97 -46.56 16.13
N ARG A 392 46.06 -46.33 17.10
CA ARG A 392 45.56 -47.38 17.98
C ARG A 392 44.68 -48.40 17.24
N ILE A 393 43.84 -47.95 16.31
CA ILE A 393 43.02 -48.83 15.45
C ILE A 393 43.92 -49.67 14.54
N ALA A 394 44.97 -49.09 13.96
CA ALA A 394 45.95 -49.81 13.16
C ALA A 394 46.69 -50.88 13.97
N SER A 395 47.13 -50.56 15.20
CA SER A 395 47.73 -51.52 16.12
C SER A 395 46.79 -52.65 16.53
N ILE A 396 45.51 -52.37 16.77
CA ILE A 396 44.50 -53.39 17.07
C ILE A 396 44.21 -54.28 15.85
N ARG A 397 44.25 -53.74 14.63
CA ARG A 397 44.12 -54.54 13.39
C ARG A 397 45.31 -55.47 13.18
N SER A 398 46.54 -54.95 13.31
CA SER A 398 47.75 -55.79 13.25
C SER A 398 47.67 -56.93 14.26
N GLN A 399 47.35 -56.65 15.52
CA GLN A 399 47.20 -57.69 16.54
C GLN A 399 46.11 -58.70 16.17
N ALA A 400 44.96 -58.27 15.64
CA ALA A 400 43.91 -59.18 15.22
C ALA A 400 44.29 -60.03 13.97
N GLU A 401 45.14 -59.49 13.09
CA GLU A 401 45.71 -60.21 11.95
C GLU A 401 46.74 -61.25 12.43
N ASP A 402 47.62 -60.88 13.37
CA ASP A 402 48.58 -61.79 14.04
C ASP A 402 47.84 -62.91 14.83
N ASP A 403 46.81 -62.55 15.60
CA ASP A 403 45.96 -63.49 16.36
C ASP A 403 45.27 -64.49 15.43
N VAL A 404 44.75 -64.03 14.27
CA VAL A 404 44.12 -64.91 13.26
C VAL A 404 45.14 -65.88 12.67
N VAL A 405 46.36 -65.44 12.36
CA VAL A 405 47.43 -66.32 11.86
C VAL A 405 47.83 -67.36 12.92
N GLU A 406 47.86 -67.00 14.21
CA GLU A 406 48.06 -67.99 15.28
C GLU A 406 46.89 -68.98 15.38
N PHE A 407 45.63 -68.54 15.30
CA PHE A 407 44.49 -69.45 15.29
C PHE A 407 44.46 -70.37 14.06
N GLU A 408 44.81 -69.89 12.86
CA GLU A 408 44.96 -70.73 11.67
C GLU A 408 46.05 -71.79 11.85
N ARG A 409 47.21 -71.40 12.43
CA ARG A 409 48.27 -72.35 12.80
C ARG A 409 47.79 -73.39 13.80
N MET A 410 47.08 -72.98 14.85
CA MET A 410 46.52 -73.92 15.85
C MET A 410 45.49 -74.89 15.24
N ILE A 411 44.66 -74.42 14.30
CA ILE A 411 43.69 -75.24 13.56
C ILE A 411 44.42 -76.27 12.69
N GLU A 412 45.49 -75.88 11.99
CA GLU A 412 46.24 -76.80 11.13
C GLU A 412 47.11 -77.79 11.94
N GLU A 413 47.68 -77.36 13.06
CA GLU A 413 48.33 -78.27 14.03
C GLU A 413 47.32 -79.30 14.57
N ALA A 414 46.13 -78.87 14.98
CA ALA A 414 45.06 -79.75 15.46
C ALA A 414 44.52 -80.70 14.38
N ARG A 415 44.38 -80.23 13.12
CA ARG A 415 44.08 -81.10 11.97
C ARG A 415 45.15 -82.17 11.81
N SER A 416 46.43 -81.79 11.77
CA SER A 416 47.54 -82.73 11.60
C SER A 416 47.62 -83.78 12.73
N LEU A 417 47.20 -83.42 13.95
CA LEU A 417 47.06 -84.37 15.05
C LEU A 417 45.88 -85.31 14.81
N SER A 418 44.70 -84.79 14.47
CA SER A 418 43.51 -85.61 14.18
C SER A 418 43.71 -86.56 12.99
N GLU A 419 44.47 -86.16 11.97
CA GLU A 419 44.82 -87.01 10.82
C GLU A 419 45.79 -88.13 11.23
N ARG A 420 46.77 -87.85 12.10
CA ARG A 420 47.67 -88.88 12.67
C ARG A 420 46.90 -89.85 13.57
N GLU A 421 45.94 -89.38 14.37
CA GLU A 421 45.07 -90.23 15.18
C GLU A 421 44.15 -91.10 14.31
N LEU A 422 43.52 -90.52 13.27
CA LEU A 422 42.70 -91.27 12.32
C LEU A 422 43.53 -92.31 11.54
N ALA A 423 44.75 -91.97 11.11
CA ALA A 423 45.67 -92.91 10.46
C ALA A 423 46.12 -94.03 11.41
N SER A 424 46.38 -93.71 12.68
CA SER A 424 46.70 -94.69 13.73
C SER A 424 45.52 -95.64 13.98
N ILE A 425 44.29 -95.11 14.10
CA ILE A 425 43.06 -95.89 14.27
C ILE A 425 42.77 -96.74 13.01
N ALA A 426 43.05 -96.23 11.81
CA ALA A 426 42.94 -96.99 10.56
C ALA A 426 43.94 -98.16 10.55
N ALA A 427 45.22 -97.93 10.83
CA ALA A 427 46.23 -98.97 10.91
C ALA A 427 45.93 -100.02 11.99
N GLN A 428 45.41 -99.60 13.16
CA GLN A 428 44.93 -100.53 14.19
C GLN A 428 43.75 -101.38 13.70
N ARG A 429 42.78 -100.79 12.98
CA ARG A 429 41.66 -101.52 12.38
C ARG A 429 42.11 -102.50 11.30
N GLU A 430 43.03 -102.10 10.42
CA GLU A 430 43.61 -102.99 9.41
C GLU A 430 44.37 -104.15 10.07
N ALA A 431 45.15 -103.90 11.11
CA ALA A 431 45.82 -104.94 11.89
C ALA A 431 44.81 -105.91 12.54
N MET A 432 43.75 -105.40 13.18
CA MET A 432 42.69 -106.24 13.78
C MET A 432 41.90 -107.04 12.73
N VAL A 433 41.65 -106.47 11.55
CA VAL A 433 41.02 -107.19 10.43
C VAL A 433 41.96 -108.25 9.87
N ALA A 434 43.27 -108.00 9.82
CA ALA A 434 44.26 -108.99 9.41
C ALA A 434 44.37 -110.16 10.39
N THR A 435 44.41 -109.91 11.70
CA THR A 435 44.43 -110.98 12.71
C THR A 435 43.12 -111.77 12.71
N ALA A 436 41.97 -111.10 12.68
CA ALA A 436 40.67 -111.78 12.59
C ALA A 436 40.51 -112.59 11.28
N ALA A 437 41.09 -112.12 10.17
CA ALA A 437 41.13 -112.87 8.91
C ALA A 437 42.08 -114.08 8.96
N GLN A 438 43.14 -114.03 9.75
CA GLN A 438 44.01 -115.18 10.01
C GLN A 438 43.33 -116.20 10.93
N GLU A 439 42.77 -115.77 12.07
CA GLU A 439 41.98 -116.62 12.97
C GLU A 439 40.82 -117.30 12.21
N ALA A 440 40.14 -116.57 11.33
CA ALA A 440 39.08 -117.13 10.48
C ALA A 440 39.57 -118.15 9.44
N ARG A 441 40.86 -118.14 9.06
CA ARG A 441 41.48 -119.22 8.24
C ARG A 441 41.81 -120.42 9.11
N GLU A 442 42.46 -120.21 10.25
CA GLU A 442 42.82 -121.28 11.19
C GLU A 442 41.57 -122.05 11.68
N ILE A 443 40.47 -121.35 11.95
CA ILE A 443 39.17 -121.97 12.31
C ILE A 443 38.57 -122.76 11.14
N ARG A 444 38.76 -122.32 9.87
CA ARG A 444 38.31 -123.09 8.69
C ARG A 444 39.13 -124.36 8.50
N GLU A 445 40.46 -124.27 8.57
CA GLU A 445 41.33 -125.45 8.49
C GLU A 445 41.05 -126.44 9.63
N GLN A 446 40.79 -125.96 10.85
CA GLN A 446 40.39 -126.82 11.97
C GLN A 446 39.04 -127.50 11.71
N ARG A 447 38.07 -126.79 11.11
CA ARG A 447 36.78 -127.38 10.69
C ARG A 447 36.94 -128.40 9.58
N GLU A 448 37.74 -128.13 8.55
CA GLU A 448 37.99 -129.04 7.43
C GLU A 448 38.68 -130.32 7.90
N ARG A 449 39.72 -130.22 8.75
CA ARG A 449 40.37 -131.37 9.39
C ARG A 449 39.41 -132.15 10.31
N ALA A 450 38.46 -131.48 10.96
CA ALA A 450 37.42 -132.13 11.77
C ALA A 450 36.36 -132.83 10.91
N ILE A 451 35.97 -132.25 9.77
CA ILE A 451 35.05 -132.84 8.77
C ILE A 451 35.69 -134.08 8.16
N GLU A 452 36.93 -134.01 7.66
CA GLU A 452 37.64 -135.19 7.16
C GLU A 452 37.69 -136.32 8.20
N LYS A 453 37.94 -135.98 9.47
CA LYS A 453 37.99 -136.96 10.56
C LYS A 453 36.61 -137.55 10.86
N ALA A 454 35.54 -136.75 10.75
CA ALA A 454 34.17 -137.23 10.88
C ALA A 454 33.78 -138.14 9.71
N GLU A 455 34.10 -137.77 8.47
CA GLU A 455 33.86 -138.58 7.26
C GLU A 455 34.63 -139.91 7.31
N LYS A 456 35.90 -139.90 7.72
CA LYS A 456 36.71 -141.11 7.93
C LYS A 456 36.12 -142.02 9.02
N ASN A 457 35.54 -141.44 10.08
CA ASN A 457 34.82 -142.20 11.10
C ASN A 457 33.48 -142.76 10.60
N ILE A 458 32.70 -141.98 9.85
CA ILE A 458 31.43 -142.42 9.24
C ILE A 458 31.67 -143.58 8.27
N ALA A 459 32.65 -143.44 7.37
CA ALA A 459 33.02 -144.52 6.45
C ALA A 459 33.48 -145.80 7.18
N ARG A 460 34.10 -145.67 8.36
CA ARG A 460 34.46 -146.82 9.21
C ARG A 460 33.22 -147.46 9.84
N LEU A 461 32.29 -146.66 10.34
CA LEU A 461 31.03 -147.13 10.93
C LEU A 461 30.10 -147.77 9.88
N ASP A 462 30.05 -147.25 8.65
CA ASP A 462 29.31 -147.85 7.55
C ASP A 462 29.92 -149.19 7.09
N ALA A 463 31.25 -149.35 7.18
CA ALA A 463 31.91 -150.63 6.94
C ALA A 463 31.61 -151.66 8.05
N GLU A 464 31.76 -151.26 9.32
CA GLU A 464 31.39 -152.07 10.49
C GLU A 464 29.90 -152.47 10.46
N ARG A 465 29.03 -151.56 10.03
CA ARG A 465 27.60 -151.79 9.86
C ARG A 465 27.31 -152.79 8.75
N ARG A 466 27.93 -152.68 7.57
CA ARG A 466 27.75 -153.66 6.48
C ARG A 466 28.21 -155.05 6.90
N GLU A 467 29.34 -155.15 7.61
CA GLU A 467 29.81 -156.44 8.13
C GLU A 467 28.82 -157.03 9.16
N ALA A 468 28.19 -156.19 9.99
CA ALA A 468 27.13 -156.64 10.91
C ALA A 468 25.83 -157.02 10.18
N GLU A 469 25.45 -156.32 9.12
CA GLU A 469 24.28 -156.64 8.28
C GLU A 469 24.49 -157.94 7.49
N GLU A 470 25.70 -158.20 6.96
CA GLU A 470 26.06 -159.48 6.33
C GLU A 470 26.07 -160.65 7.33
N ARG A 471 26.62 -160.46 8.53
CA ARG A 471 26.60 -161.47 9.60
C ARG A 471 25.17 -161.80 10.04
N THR A 472 24.35 -160.79 10.32
CA THR A 472 22.96 -161.01 10.74
C THR A 472 22.08 -161.59 9.63
N ALA A 473 22.32 -161.26 8.36
CA ALA A 473 21.68 -161.93 7.23
C ALA A 473 22.07 -163.41 7.11
N ALA A 474 23.34 -163.75 7.37
CA ALA A 474 23.81 -165.14 7.39
C ALA A 474 23.18 -165.93 8.55
N ASP A 475 23.11 -165.35 9.75
CA ASP A 475 22.47 -165.97 10.92
C ASP A 475 20.96 -166.19 10.71
N LEU A 476 20.23 -165.19 10.17
CA LEU A 476 18.82 -165.34 9.82
C LEU A 476 18.59 -166.47 8.80
N ALA A 477 19.45 -166.59 7.78
CA ALA A 477 19.38 -167.67 6.80
C ALA A 477 19.72 -169.07 7.37
N VAL A 478 20.27 -169.14 8.59
CA VAL A 478 20.39 -170.38 9.39
C VAL A 478 19.13 -170.62 10.22
N PHE A 479 18.60 -169.58 10.87
CA PHE A 479 17.37 -169.69 11.68
C PHE A 479 16.14 -170.06 10.86
N ASP A 480 15.94 -169.50 9.66
CA ASP A 480 14.80 -169.87 8.79
C ASP A 480 14.81 -171.35 8.41
N LYS A 481 16.00 -171.91 8.14
CA LYS A 481 16.16 -173.35 7.85
C LYS A 481 15.88 -174.23 9.07
N GLN A 482 16.20 -173.75 10.27
CA GLN A 482 15.87 -174.44 11.52
C GLN A 482 14.36 -174.37 11.83
N ALA A 483 13.72 -173.23 11.59
CA ALA A 483 12.28 -173.04 11.75
C ALA A 483 11.48 -173.96 10.81
N GLN A 484 11.79 -173.96 9.50
CA GLN A 484 11.15 -174.84 8.53
C GLN A 484 11.34 -176.34 8.87
N ALA A 485 12.50 -176.72 9.41
CA ALA A 485 12.76 -178.08 9.88
C ALA A 485 12.07 -178.44 11.20
N ALA A 486 11.64 -177.45 11.99
CA ALA A 486 10.84 -177.63 13.20
C ALA A 486 9.34 -177.75 12.86
N ASP A 487 8.82 -176.90 11.97
CA ASP A 487 7.41 -176.93 11.54
C ASP A 487 7.05 -178.21 10.78
N LEU A 488 7.95 -178.72 9.95
CA LEU A 488 7.72 -180.00 9.28
C LEU A 488 7.60 -181.17 10.28
N LYS A 489 8.33 -181.10 11.42
CA LYS A 489 8.25 -182.09 12.49
C LYS A 489 7.02 -181.91 13.37
N SER A 490 6.61 -180.67 13.66
CA SER A 490 5.40 -180.40 14.45
C SER A 490 4.15 -180.87 13.69
N GLN A 491 4.06 -180.60 12.39
CA GLN A 491 2.97 -181.08 11.53
C GLN A 491 2.91 -182.61 11.45
N GLN A 492 4.06 -183.29 11.33
CA GLN A 492 4.12 -184.76 11.36
C GLN A 492 3.67 -185.33 12.72
N ALA A 493 4.03 -184.68 13.83
CA ALA A 493 3.60 -185.10 15.17
C ALA A 493 2.10 -184.88 15.41
N ILE A 494 1.54 -183.77 14.93
CA ILE A 494 0.11 -183.46 15.03
C ILE A 494 -0.72 -184.47 14.23
N ALA A 495 -0.36 -184.73 12.97
CA ALA A 495 -1.07 -185.71 12.13
C ALA A 495 -1.05 -187.13 12.72
N ALA A 496 0.05 -187.52 13.37
CA ALA A 496 0.15 -188.80 14.09
C ALA A 496 -0.73 -188.85 15.35
N LEU A 497 -0.89 -187.74 16.07
CA LEU A 497 -1.78 -187.62 17.22
C LEU A 497 -3.25 -187.64 16.80
N GLU A 498 -3.63 -186.94 15.74
CA GLU A 498 -5.01 -186.93 15.22
C GLU A 498 -5.44 -188.33 14.75
N ALA A 499 -4.61 -189.02 13.97
CA ALA A 499 -4.87 -190.40 13.54
C ALA A 499 -5.01 -191.38 14.73
N SER A 500 -4.25 -191.16 15.82
CA SER A 500 -4.35 -191.92 17.06
C SER A 500 -5.67 -191.64 17.82
N MET A 501 -6.06 -190.36 17.90
CA MET A 501 -7.30 -189.95 18.56
C MET A 501 -8.55 -190.46 17.83
N ASP A 502 -8.56 -190.48 16.50
CA ASP A 502 -9.69 -191.00 15.74
C ASP A 502 -9.78 -192.53 15.81
N GLN A 503 -8.66 -193.26 15.81
CA GLN A 503 -8.68 -194.69 16.15
C GLN A 503 -9.22 -194.98 17.56
N ALA A 504 -8.94 -194.11 18.54
CA ALA A 504 -9.49 -194.23 19.89
C ALA A 504 -11.00 -193.95 19.94
N ARG A 505 -11.48 -192.92 19.22
CA ARG A 505 -12.91 -192.60 19.07
C ARG A 505 -13.68 -193.76 18.43
N ASP A 506 -13.16 -194.31 17.34
CA ASP A 506 -13.73 -195.46 16.63
C ASP A 506 -13.87 -196.69 17.54
N LYS A 507 -12.90 -196.89 18.42
CA LYS A 507 -12.89 -198.02 19.37
C LYS A 507 -13.93 -197.81 20.48
N ALA A 508 -14.02 -196.60 21.02
CA ALA A 508 -15.02 -196.23 22.02
C ALA A 508 -16.46 -196.31 21.47
N ALA A 509 -16.69 -195.87 20.22
CA ALA A 509 -18.00 -195.96 19.56
C ALA A 509 -18.49 -197.42 19.47
N ARG A 510 -17.62 -198.35 19.07
CA ARG A 510 -17.94 -199.78 18.94
C ARG A 510 -18.23 -200.44 20.29
N GLU A 511 -17.57 -200.03 21.38
CA GLU A 511 -17.92 -200.53 22.72
C GLU A 511 -19.25 -199.96 23.23
N LEU A 512 -19.55 -198.68 22.93
CA LEU A 512 -20.82 -198.05 23.31
C LEU A 512 -22.01 -198.71 22.58
N GLU A 513 -21.85 -199.04 21.29
CA GLU A 513 -22.82 -199.80 20.50
C GLU A 513 -23.00 -201.24 21.03
N ARG A 514 -21.90 -201.90 21.42
CA ARG A 514 -21.92 -203.23 22.05
C ARG A 514 -22.65 -203.24 23.41
N LEU A 515 -22.46 -202.22 24.23
CA LEU A 515 -23.16 -202.10 25.51
C LEU A 515 -24.66 -201.83 25.31
N GLN A 516 -25.03 -201.00 24.33
CA GLN A 516 -26.44 -200.80 23.95
C GLN A 516 -27.09 -202.06 23.36
N SER A 517 -26.33 -202.99 22.78
CA SER A 517 -26.87 -204.29 22.35
C SER A 517 -27.18 -205.21 23.54
N LEU A 518 -26.31 -205.24 24.56
CA LEU A 518 -26.52 -206.02 25.79
C LEU A 518 -27.70 -205.51 26.62
N GLU A 519 -27.91 -204.19 26.66
CA GLU A 519 -29.07 -203.57 27.30
C GLU A 519 -30.39 -204.06 26.66
N ARG A 520 -30.42 -204.21 25.33
CA ARG A 520 -31.57 -204.75 24.59
C ARG A 520 -31.76 -206.27 24.80
N GLU A 521 -30.69 -207.06 24.86
CA GLU A 521 -30.79 -208.50 25.14
C GLU A 521 -31.35 -208.80 26.54
N ILE A 522 -30.93 -208.03 27.56
CA ILE A 522 -31.40 -208.22 28.94
C ILE A 522 -32.86 -207.78 29.07
N LEU A 523 -33.28 -206.72 28.36
CA LEU A 523 -34.70 -206.36 28.26
C LEU A 523 -35.52 -207.43 27.53
N ALA A 524 -35.02 -208.03 26.44
CA ALA A 524 -35.71 -209.11 25.74
C ALA A 524 -35.90 -210.37 26.61
N ARG A 525 -34.91 -210.72 27.45
CA ARG A 525 -35.07 -211.82 28.44
C ARG A 525 -36.11 -211.52 29.52
N LYS A 526 -36.35 -210.24 29.83
CA LYS A 526 -37.38 -209.79 30.77
C LYS A 526 -38.78 -210.13 30.25
N ASP A 527 -38.99 -210.05 28.94
CA ASP A 527 -40.26 -210.38 28.28
C ASP A 527 -40.43 -211.90 28.06
N GLN A 528 -39.33 -212.62 27.79
CA GLN A 528 -39.41 -214.05 27.47
C GLN A 528 -39.74 -214.95 28.68
N GLN A 529 -39.23 -214.65 29.88
CA GLN A 529 -39.62 -215.42 31.09
C GLN A 529 -40.96 -214.98 31.70
N LEU A 530 -41.49 -213.82 31.28
CA LEU A 530 -42.91 -213.49 31.49
C LEU A 530 -43.84 -214.27 30.54
N THR A 531 -43.30 -214.94 29.51
CA THR A 531 -44.04 -215.73 28.52
C THR A 531 -43.81 -217.25 28.61
N GLU A 532 -43.14 -217.73 29.66
CA GLU A 532 -43.31 -219.08 30.23
C GLU A 532 -44.17 -218.96 31.50
N LEU A 533 -45.36 -218.34 31.41
CA LEU A 533 -46.61 -219.06 31.13
C LEU A 533 -46.60 -220.49 31.71
N THR A 534 -47.37 -220.82 32.76
CA THR A 534 -48.85 -220.74 32.77
C THR A 534 -49.48 -221.56 31.62
N ALA A 535 -48.85 -222.70 31.31
CA ALA A 535 -49.27 -223.77 30.42
C ALA A 535 -48.78 -225.12 31.00
#